data_AF-A0A9X5HGD2-F1
#
_entry.id   AF-A0A9X5HGD2-F1
#
_cell.length_a   1.000
_cell.length_b   1.000
_cell.length_c   1.000
_cell.angle_alpha   90.00
_cell.angle_beta   90.00
_cell.angle_gamma   90.00
#
_symmetry.space_group_name_H-M   'P 1'
#
loop_
_entity.id
_entity.type
_entity.pdbx_description
1 polymer ?
#
loop_
_entity_poly.entity_id
_entity_poly.type
_entity_poly.pdbx_seq_one_letter_code
_entity_poly.pdbx_strand_id
1 'polypeptide(L)' 'MRKLLPLIGTPSGSHPAGRSALTCRFRCGDACFHEVPNTSDNEYVGDVVAGALSRRSVMRAAAVVTVAAAGAGA' A
#
# COMPACT_ATOMS: atom_id res chain seq x y z
N MET A 1 12.04 -1.72 -15.81
CA MET A 1 10.59 -1.58 -15.50
C MET A 1 10.09 -2.90 -14.94
N ARG A 2 9.43 -2.90 -13.76
CA ARG A 2 8.96 -4.12 -13.10
C ARG A 2 7.58 -4.49 -13.67
N LYS A 3 7.43 -5.70 -14.21
CA LYS A 3 6.16 -6.21 -14.74
C LYS A 3 5.34 -6.76 -13.58
N LEU A 4 4.26 -6.08 -13.22
CA LEU A 4 3.35 -6.49 -12.15
C LEU A 4 2.49 -7.68 -12.61
N LEU A 5 2.26 -8.65 -11.72
CA LEU A 5 1.36 -9.77 -11.99
C LEU A 5 -0.07 -9.26 -12.22
N PRO A 6 -0.83 -9.84 -13.17
CA PRO A 6 -2.19 -9.40 -13.54
C PRO A 6 -3.26 -9.63 -12.45
N LEU A 7 -2.86 -10.07 -11.26
CA LEU A 7 -3.72 -10.24 -10.07
C LEU A 7 -3.49 -9.15 -9.01
N ILE A 8 -2.41 -8.37 -9.14
CA ILE A 8 -2.02 -7.25 -8.25
C ILE A 8 -1.99 -5.94 -9.07
N GLY A 9 -2.57 -5.98 -10.27
CA GLY A 9 -2.49 -4.95 -11.29
C GLY A 9 -3.77 -4.14 -11.42
N THR A 10 -4.20 -3.46 -10.37
CA THR A 10 -4.77 -2.12 -10.57
C THR A 10 -3.79 -1.12 -9.98
N PRO A 11 -2.84 -0.59 -10.76
CA PRO A 11 -2.02 0.56 -10.38
C PRO A 11 -2.83 1.86 -10.54
N SER A 12 -4.09 1.85 -10.12
CA SER A 12 -5.00 2.97 -10.31
C SER A 12 -5.22 3.62 -8.96
N GLY A 13 -4.94 4.92 -8.89
CA GLY A 13 -5.15 5.76 -7.73
C GLY A 13 -6.44 5.44 -6.98
N SER A 14 -6.36 5.52 -5.67
CA SER A 14 -7.46 5.45 -4.71
C SER A 14 -7.98 4.07 -4.27
N HIS A 15 -7.81 2.96 -5.01
CA HIS A 15 -8.39 1.67 -4.58
C HIS A 15 -7.54 0.42 -4.82
N PRO A 16 -6.48 0.18 -4.03
CA PRO A 16 -5.68 -1.05 -4.10
C PRO A 16 -6.39 -2.29 -3.53
N ALA A 17 -7.59 -2.14 -2.95
CA ALA A 17 -8.33 -3.23 -2.29
C ALA A 17 -9.84 -3.23 -2.64
N GLY A 18 -10.18 -3.89 -3.75
CA GLY A 18 -11.20 -4.96 -3.71
C GLY A 18 -12.67 -4.62 -3.95
N ARG A 19 -13.07 -3.44 -4.45
CA ARG A 19 -14.46 -3.20 -4.89
C ARG A 19 -14.52 -2.67 -6.32
N SER A 20 -15.51 -3.11 -7.09
CA SER A 20 -15.82 -2.51 -8.39
C SER A 20 -16.42 -1.12 -8.20
N ALA A 21 -16.33 -0.26 -9.22
CA ALA A 21 -16.92 1.08 -9.19
C ALA A 21 -18.44 1.05 -8.89
N LEU A 22 -19.16 0.07 -9.44
CA LEU A 22 -20.60 -0.11 -9.17
C LEU A 22 -20.86 -0.43 -7.69
N THR A 23 -20.02 -1.24 -7.06
CA THR A 23 -20.16 -1.50 -5.62
C THR A 23 -19.94 -0.24 -4.80
N CYS A 24 -19.00 0.64 -5.17
CA CYS A 24 -18.80 1.92 -4.50
C CYS A 24 -20.02 2.84 -4.63
N ARG A 25 -20.57 2.95 -5.85
CA ARG A 25 -21.77 3.75 -6.14
C ARG A 25 -22.96 3.34 -5.29
N PHE A 26 -23.27 2.04 -5.28
CA PHE A 26 -24.49 1.54 -4.63
C PHE A 26 -24.36 1.33 -3.12
N ARG A 27 -23.14 1.11 -2.59
CA ARG A 27 -22.94 0.86 -1.15
C ARG A 27 -22.66 2.12 -0.36
N CYS A 28 -21.80 3.00 -0.88
CA CYS A 28 -21.28 4.15 -0.14
C CYS A 28 -21.45 5.48 -0.89
N GLY A 29 -22.12 5.49 -2.04
CA GLY A 29 -22.36 6.72 -2.80
C GLY A 29 -21.09 7.41 -3.29
N ASP A 30 -20.06 6.64 -3.67
CA ASP A 30 -18.76 7.17 -4.11
C ASP A 30 -18.06 8.07 -3.06
N ALA A 31 -18.32 7.84 -1.77
CA ALA A 31 -17.79 8.63 -0.66
C ALA A 31 -16.25 8.75 -0.62
N CYS A 32 -15.50 7.86 -1.27
CA CYS A 32 -14.05 7.94 -1.36
C CYS A 32 -13.55 8.63 -2.64
N PHE A 33 -14.44 8.97 -3.57
CA PHE A 33 -14.11 9.54 -4.88
C PHE A 33 -14.23 11.06 -4.84
N HIS A 34 -13.32 11.69 -4.12
CA HIS A 34 -13.18 13.14 -4.05
C HIS A 34 -11.69 13.48 -3.93
N GLU A 35 -11.37 14.74 -4.18
CA GLU A 35 -10.01 15.21 -3.97
C GLU A 35 -9.59 15.13 -2.50
N VAL A 36 -8.28 15.04 -2.27
CA VAL A 36 -7.73 15.00 -0.91
C VAL A 36 -8.10 16.32 -0.20
N PRO A 37 -8.84 16.29 0.92
CA PRO A 37 -9.38 17.50 1.55
C PRO A 37 -8.32 18.37 2.24
N ASN A 38 -7.11 17.84 2.44
CA ASN A 38 -6.01 18.59 3.03
C ASN A 38 -5.40 19.52 1.98
N THR A 39 -5.52 20.83 2.20
CA THR A 39 -5.00 21.89 1.32
C THR A 39 -3.69 22.50 1.81
N SER A 40 -3.12 22.00 2.91
CA SER A 40 -1.82 22.49 3.38
C SER A 40 -0.69 22.14 2.42
N ASP A 41 0.37 22.93 2.45
CA ASP A 41 1.59 22.70 1.63
C ASP A 41 2.50 21.58 2.19
N ASN A 42 2.03 20.82 3.19
CA ASN A 42 2.78 19.71 3.76
C ASN A 42 2.82 18.51 2.80
N GLU A 43 3.85 17.67 2.94
CA GLU A 43 3.91 16.40 2.23
C GLU A 43 2.69 15.52 2.54
N TYR A 44 2.22 14.79 1.53
CA TYR A 44 1.11 13.86 1.71
C TYR A 44 1.53 12.73 2.66
N VAL A 45 0.79 12.58 3.76
CA VAL A 45 1.10 11.60 4.82
C VAL A 45 1.23 10.18 4.27
N GLY A 46 0.45 9.83 3.24
CA GLY A 46 0.56 8.51 2.60
C GLY A 46 1.94 8.26 1.99
N ASP A 47 2.57 9.28 1.42
CA ASP A 47 3.91 9.19 0.83
C ASP A 47 5.00 9.17 1.92
N VAL A 48 4.84 9.97 2.98
CA VAL A 48 5.72 9.95 4.15
C VAL A 48 5.74 8.54 4.78
N VAL A 49 4.56 7.95 4.99
CA VAL A 49 4.43 6.60 5.54
C VAL A 49 4.99 5.57 4.58
N ALA A 50 4.69 5.66 3.28
CA ALA A 50 5.21 4.70 2.30
C ALA A 50 6.75 4.73 2.17
N GLY A 51 7.35 5.92 2.35
CA GLY A 51 8.80 6.11 2.39
C GLY A 51 9.44 5.52 3.65
N ALA A 52 8.82 5.72 4.81
CA ALA A 52 9.33 5.23 6.09
C ALA A 52 9.06 3.72 6.31
N LEU A 53 7.87 3.25 5.95
CA LEU A 53 7.36 1.92 6.28
C LEU A 53 6.68 1.29 5.06
N SER A 54 7.25 0.20 4.57
CA SER A 54 6.65 -0.58 3.48
C SER A 54 6.48 -2.04 3.90
N ARG A 55 5.43 -2.70 3.42
CA ARG A 55 5.24 -4.14 3.64
C ARG A 55 6.48 -4.95 3.22
N ARG A 56 7.15 -4.53 2.15
CA ARG A 56 8.34 -5.20 1.64
C ARG A 56 9.55 -5.01 2.55
N SER A 57 9.77 -3.82 3.09
CA SER A 57 10.87 -3.58 4.04
C SER A 57 10.66 -4.40 5.31
N VAL A 58 9.42 -4.46 5.81
CA VAL A 58 9.06 -5.33 6.95
C VAL A 58 9.33 -6.80 6.65
N MET A 59 8.88 -7.31 5.51
CA MET A 59 9.14 -8.72 5.14
C MET A 59 10.63 -9.04 4.98
N ARG A 60 11.42 -8.11 4.42
CA ARG A 60 12.88 -8.26 4.32
C ARG A 60 13.55 -8.27 5.68
N ALA A 61 13.17 -7.35 6.57
CA ALA A 61 13.69 -7.29 7.92
C ALA A 61 13.39 -8.59 8.68
N ALA A 62 12.14 -9.08 8.60
CA ALA A 62 11.76 -10.36 9.19
C ALA A 62 12.63 -11.52 8.67
N ALA A 63 12.84 -11.60 7.35
CA ALA A 63 13.70 -12.64 6.76
C ALA A 63 15.16 -12.55 7.21
N VAL A 64 15.71 -11.34 7.37
CA VAL A 64 17.08 -11.17 7.88
C VAL A 64 17.17 -11.61 9.34
N VAL A 65 16.20 -11.22 10.17
CA VAL A 65 16.16 -11.61 11.58
C VAL A 65 16.05 -13.12 11.73
N THR A 66 15.20 -13.80 10.95
CA THR A 66 15.08 -15.26 11.02
C THR A 66 16.36 -15.97 10.60
N VAL A 67 17.03 -15.52 9.53
CA VAL A 67 18.31 -16.08 9.09
C VAL A 67 19.40 -15.85 10.15
N ALA A 68 19.50 -14.65 10.70
CA ALA A 68 20.48 -14.32 11.73
C ALA A 68 20.26 -15.15 13.01
N ALA A 69 19.01 -15.28 13.45
CA ALA A 69 18.65 -16.09 14.62
C ALA A 69 18.93 -17.59 14.41
N ALA A 70 18.66 -18.12 13.20
CA ALA A 70 18.98 -19.51 12.86
C ALA A 70 20.49 -19.77 12.78
N GLY A 71 21.28 -18.81 12.28
CA GLY A 71 22.73 -18.92 12.19
C GLY A 71 23.46 -18.71 13.51
N ALA A 72 22.89 -17.98 14.47
CA ALA A 72 23.48 -17.77 15.80
C ALA A 72 23.35 -18.98 16.75
N GLY A 73 22.57 -20.00 16.38
CA GLY A 73 22.41 -21.26 17.13
C GLY A 73 23.19 -22.45 16.57
N ALA A 74 24.06 -22.22 15.57
CA ALA A 74 24.95 -23.22 14.96
C ALA A 74 26.41 -23.03 15.43
#